data_AF-A0A2M8E2L9-F1
#
_entry.id   AF-A0A2M8E2L9-F1
#
_cell.length_a   1.000
_cell.length_b   1.000
_cell.length_c   1.000
_cell.angle_alpha   90.00
_cell.angle_beta   90.00
_cell.angle_gamma   90.00
#
_symmetry.space_group_name_H-M   'P 1'
#
loop_
_entity.id
_entity.type
_entity.pdbx_description
1 polymer ?
#
loop_
_entity_poly.entity_id
_entity_poly.type
_entity_poly.pdbx_seq_one_letter_code
_entity_poly.pdbx_strand_id
1 'polypeptide(L)'
;MMIDVDYFKLYNDHYGHVAGDECLKNIAQAIAASVNRAGELAARYGGEEFAVLLPEADVVRAMQTAERICQAIRTLNMAHNSSGVAPHVTVSVGVASVQPIFVEAVAGIPAETKQPPTTGSLSSLAPSIQRMINQADEALYQAKQQGRNRALPYGTVNA
;
A
#
# COMPACT_ATOMS: atom_id res chain seq x y z
N MET A 1 2.38 1.41 -0.45
CA MET A 1 1.71 0.41 0.38
C MET A 1 0.55 -0.17 -0.42
N MET A 2 0.30 -1.47 -0.31
CA MET A 2 -0.87 -2.13 -0.89
C MET A 2 -1.75 -2.67 0.23
N ILE A 3 -3.07 -2.52 0.09
CA ILE A 3 -4.06 -2.81 1.13
C ILE A 3 -5.18 -3.62 0.48
N ASP A 4 -5.64 -4.68 1.13
CA ASP A 4 -6.74 -5.52 0.66
C ASP A 4 -7.69 -5.88 1.81
N VAL A 5 -8.99 -5.90 1.53
CA VAL A 5 -10.03 -6.21 2.50
C VAL A 5 -10.14 -7.72 2.69
N ASP A 6 -9.91 -8.16 3.93
CA ASP A 6 -9.87 -9.57 4.26
C ASP A 6 -11.24 -10.23 4.03
N TYR A 7 -11.25 -11.29 3.21
CA TYR A 7 -12.45 -12.08 2.90
C TYR A 7 -13.61 -11.27 2.28
N PHE A 8 -13.33 -10.19 1.55
CA PHE A 8 -14.36 -9.34 0.98
C PHE A 8 -15.37 -10.05 0.06
N LYS A 9 -14.92 -11.07 -0.70
CA LYS A 9 -15.86 -11.93 -1.45
C LYS A 9 -16.89 -12.60 -0.54
N LEU A 10 -16.47 -13.15 0.59
CA LEU A 10 -17.37 -13.77 1.57
C LEU A 10 -18.29 -12.75 2.24
N TYR A 11 -17.81 -11.52 2.43
CA TYR A 11 -18.64 -10.40 2.89
C TYR A 11 -19.75 -10.11 1.87
N ASN A 12 -19.41 -9.95 0.59
CA ASN A 12 -20.38 -9.69 -0.48
C ASN A 12 -21.37 -10.82 -0.66
N ASP A 13 -20.90 -12.07 -0.61
CA ASP A 13 -21.76 -13.25 -0.76
C ASP A 13 -22.78 -13.35 0.41
N HIS A 14 -22.43 -12.82 1.61
CA HIS A 14 -23.31 -12.84 2.78
C HIS A 14 -24.24 -11.62 2.90
N TYR A 15 -23.72 -10.40 2.71
CA TYR A 15 -24.46 -9.16 2.92
C TYR A 15 -24.98 -8.52 1.62
N GLY A 16 -24.56 -9.03 0.46
CA GLY A 16 -24.90 -8.48 -0.86
C GLY A 16 -24.00 -7.32 -1.28
N HIS A 17 -23.95 -7.08 -2.60
CA HIS A 17 -23.06 -6.08 -3.19
C HIS A 17 -23.31 -4.64 -2.72
N VAL A 18 -24.57 -4.27 -2.42
CA VAL A 18 -24.90 -2.93 -1.91
C VAL A 18 -24.24 -2.68 -0.55
N ALA A 19 -24.28 -3.67 0.36
CA ALA A 19 -23.59 -3.58 1.64
C ALA A 19 -22.06 -3.62 1.46
N GLY A 20 -21.58 -4.34 0.45
CA GLY A 20 -20.19 -4.34 0.01
C GLY A 20 -19.69 -2.95 -0.40
N ASP A 21 -20.46 -2.24 -1.22
CA ASP A 21 -20.11 -0.90 -1.68
C ASP A 21 -20.06 0.09 -0.52
N GLU A 22 -21.01 0.03 0.41
CA GLU A 22 -20.98 0.85 1.64
C GLU A 22 -19.77 0.51 2.53
N CYS A 23 -19.43 -0.77 2.66
CA CYS A 23 -18.24 -1.21 3.37
C CYS A 23 -16.97 -0.60 2.75
N LEU A 24 -16.82 -0.66 1.42
CA LEU A 24 -15.67 -0.06 0.73
C LEU A 24 -15.62 1.46 0.86
N LYS A 25 -16.77 2.16 0.88
CA LYS A 25 -16.82 3.61 1.15
C LYS A 25 -16.31 3.94 2.55
N ASN A 26 -16.74 3.20 3.57
CA ASN A 26 -16.29 3.41 4.95
C ASN A 26 -14.79 3.14 5.10
N ILE A 27 -14.27 2.08 4.45
CA ILE A 27 -12.84 1.78 4.42
C ILE A 27 -12.06 2.90 3.72
N ALA A 28 -12.54 3.37 2.57
CA ALA A 28 -11.90 4.47 1.85
C ALA A 28 -11.82 5.75 2.70
N GLN A 29 -12.88 6.07 3.43
CA GLN A 29 -12.89 7.21 4.37
C GLN A 29 -11.90 7.02 5.52
N ALA A 30 -11.82 5.82 6.10
CA ALA A 30 -10.87 5.52 7.18
C ALA A 30 -9.41 5.60 6.70
N ILE A 31 -9.12 5.13 5.48
CA ILE A 31 -7.80 5.26 4.85
C ILE A 31 -7.50 6.73 4.61
N ALA A 32 -8.42 7.50 4.01
CA ALA A 32 -8.21 8.93 3.73
C ALA A 32 -7.98 9.74 5.02
N ALA A 33 -8.75 9.50 6.08
CA ALA A 33 -8.52 10.12 7.38
C ALA A 33 -7.17 9.71 8.01
N SER A 34 -6.62 8.57 7.59
CA SER A 34 -5.32 8.10 7.99
C SER A 34 -4.17 8.64 7.14
N VAL A 35 -4.42 9.48 6.14
CA VAL A 35 -3.38 9.98 5.24
C VAL A 35 -3.57 11.50 5.13
N ASN A 36 -2.88 12.26 5.96
CA ASN A 36 -3.21 13.66 6.26
C ASN A 36 -2.09 14.66 5.97
N ARG A 37 -0.92 14.23 5.47
CA ARG A 37 0.16 15.15 5.11
C ARG A 37 0.08 15.55 3.64
N ALA A 38 0.50 16.78 3.35
CA ALA A 38 0.59 17.27 1.98
C ALA A 38 1.51 16.36 1.14
N GLY A 39 1.03 15.96 -0.04
CA GLY A 39 1.74 15.08 -0.96
C GLY A 39 1.48 13.58 -0.76
N GLU A 40 0.87 13.16 0.35
CA GLU A 40 0.43 11.78 0.50
C GLU A 40 -0.82 11.51 -0.38
N LEU A 41 -0.93 10.28 -0.89
CA LEU A 41 -2.02 9.87 -1.78
C LEU A 41 -2.62 8.56 -1.30
N ALA A 42 -3.94 8.52 -1.17
CA ALA A 42 -4.72 7.30 -1.04
C ALA A 42 -5.57 7.10 -2.31
N ALA A 43 -5.58 5.88 -2.84
CA ALA A 43 -6.31 5.52 -4.05
C ALA A 43 -6.96 4.15 -3.92
N ARG A 44 -8.08 3.94 -4.61
CA ARG A 44 -8.63 2.60 -4.85
C ARG A 44 -7.92 2.03 -6.07
N TYR A 45 -7.20 0.92 -5.88
CA TYR A 45 -6.40 0.29 -6.92
C TYR A 45 -7.29 -0.52 -7.88
N GLY A 46 -8.24 -1.27 -7.34
CA GLY A 46 -9.22 -2.03 -8.12
C GLY A 46 -10.01 -2.97 -7.20
N GLY A 47 -11.29 -3.21 -7.47
CA GLY A 47 -12.11 -4.08 -6.61
C GLY A 47 -12.08 -3.65 -5.14
N GLU A 48 -11.63 -4.52 -4.26
CA GLU A 48 -11.42 -4.31 -2.82
C GLU A 48 -10.00 -3.85 -2.43
N GLU A 49 -9.14 -3.57 -3.41
CA GLU A 49 -7.75 -3.19 -3.19
C GLU A 49 -7.57 -1.68 -3.15
N PHE A 50 -6.73 -1.21 -2.24
CA PHE A 50 -6.36 0.19 -2.06
C PHE A 50 -4.83 0.34 -2.05
N ALA A 51 -4.36 1.49 -2.52
CA ALA A 51 -2.95 1.86 -2.51
C ALA A 51 -2.75 3.17 -1.75
N VAL A 52 -1.65 3.24 -1.00
CA VAL A 52 -1.20 4.49 -0.34
C VAL A 52 0.24 4.78 -0.72
N LEU A 53 0.50 6.00 -1.18
CA LEU A 53 1.82 6.54 -1.46
C LEU A 53 2.18 7.59 -0.42
N LEU A 54 3.35 7.41 0.21
CA LEU A 54 3.87 8.27 1.27
C LEU A 54 5.23 8.83 0.83
N PRO A 55 5.29 10.06 0.27
CA PRO A 55 6.56 10.70 -0.01
C PRO A 55 7.37 10.92 1.27
N GLU A 56 8.70 10.84 1.16
CA GLU A 56 9.62 11.13 2.26
C GLU A 56 9.33 10.30 3.53
N ALA A 57 8.85 9.07 3.34
CA ALA A 57 8.61 8.10 4.40
C ALA A 57 9.54 6.90 4.25
N ASP A 58 10.33 6.66 5.29
CA ASP A 58 11.01 5.39 5.45
C ASP A 58 10.01 4.26 5.80
N VAL A 59 10.50 3.03 5.82
CA VAL A 59 9.67 1.86 6.13
C VAL A 59 9.04 1.96 7.53
N VAL A 60 9.71 2.58 8.50
CA VAL A 60 9.21 2.71 9.88
C VAL A 60 7.99 3.62 9.92
N ARG A 61 8.06 4.81 9.32
CA ARG A 61 6.93 5.74 9.21
C ARG A 61 5.79 5.14 8.38
N ALA A 62 6.12 4.46 7.29
CA ALA A 62 5.13 3.78 6.47
C ALA A 62 4.39 2.68 7.26
N MET A 63 5.11 1.90 8.07
CA MET A 63 4.53 0.89 8.96
C MET A 63 3.62 1.50 10.02
N GLN A 64 4.01 2.61 10.65
CA GLN A 64 3.14 3.31 11.61
C GLN A 64 1.81 3.77 10.97
N THR A 65 1.87 4.26 9.73
CA THR A 65 0.66 4.58 8.96
C THR A 65 -0.16 3.34 8.65
N ALA A 66 0.49 2.21 8.33
CA ALA A 66 -0.17 0.94 8.05
C ALA A 66 -0.97 0.44 9.27
N GLU A 67 -0.32 0.41 10.43
CA GLU A 67 -0.92 -0.04 11.68
C GLU A 67 -2.10 0.84 12.09
N ARG A 68 -1.97 2.15 11.89
CA ARG A 68 -3.05 3.10 12.13
C ARG A 68 -4.23 2.89 11.19
N ILE A 69 -4.00 2.60 9.91
CA ILE A 69 -5.06 2.21 8.97
C ILE A 69 -5.76 0.94 9.44
N CYS A 70 -5.01 -0.11 9.77
CA CYS A 70 -5.58 -1.35 10.31
C CYS A 70 -6.45 -1.08 11.54
N GLN A 71 -5.95 -0.26 12.48
CA GLN A 71 -6.68 0.08 13.69
C GLN A 71 -7.93 0.91 13.43
N ALA A 72 -7.86 1.90 12.52
CA ALA A 72 -9.01 2.71 12.14
C ALA A 72 -10.13 1.84 11.55
N ILE A 73 -9.79 0.90 10.66
CA ILE A 73 -10.77 0.01 10.04
C ILE A 73 -11.39 -0.95 11.06
N ARG A 74 -10.60 -1.53 11.97
CA ARG A 74 -11.13 -2.35 13.08
C ARG A 74 -12.11 -1.55 13.95
N THR A 75 -11.81 -0.28 14.18
CA THR A 75 -12.62 0.61 15.04
C THR A 75 -13.98 0.95 14.41
N LEU A 76 -14.12 0.84 13.08
CA LEU A 76 -15.44 0.93 12.42
C LEU A 76 -16.39 -0.19 12.88
N ASN A 77 -15.85 -1.32 13.37
CA ASN A 77 -16.58 -2.47 13.91
C ASN A 77 -17.73 -2.95 12.99
N MET A 78 -17.50 -2.88 11.66
CA MET A 78 -18.46 -3.39 10.67
C MET A 78 -18.50 -4.91 10.74
N ALA A 79 -19.65 -5.50 11.05
CA ALA A 79 -19.78 -6.95 11.25
C ALA A 79 -19.34 -7.74 10.00
N HIS A 80 -18.58 -8.81 10.20
CA HIS A 80 -18.18 -9.74 9.14
C HIS A 80 -18.36 -11.18 9.61
N ASN A 81 -19.60 -11.66 9.65
CA ASN A 81 -19.95 -12.97 10.22
C ASN A 81 -19.35 -14.16 9.45
N SER A 82 -19.05 -13.98 8.16
CA SER A 82 -18.42 -15.02 7.32
C SER A 82 -16.89 -15.00 7.35
N SER A 83 -16.25 -14.15 8.16
CA SER A 83 -14.79 -14.04 8.21
C SER A 83 -14.20 -15.07 9.16
N GLY A 84 -13.12 -15.74 8.71
CA GLY A 84 -12.29 -16.58 9.57
C GLY A 84 -11.22 -15.80 10.36
N VAL A 85 -11.14 -14.47 10.22
CA VAL A 85 -10.10 -13.64 10.87
C VAL A 85 -10.60 -12.98 12.15
N ALA A 86 -11.76 -12.33 12.08
CA ALA A 86 -12.34 -11.52 13.15
C ALA A 86 -13.86 -11.38 12.93
N PRO A 87 -14.67 -11.07 13.96
CA PRO A 87 -16.10 -10.85 13.81
C PRO A 87 -16.46 -9.54 13.09
N HIS A 88 -15.46 -8.76 12.68
CA HIS A 88 -15.60 -7.50 11.96
C HIS A 88 -14.67 -7.46 10.74
N VAL A 89 -14.92 -6.53 9.83
CA VAL A 89 -14.11 -6.28 8.64
C VAL A 89 -12.70 -5.85 9.03
N THR A 90 -11.70 -6.50 8.43
CA THR A 90 -10.27 -6.19 8.62
C THR A 90 -9.58 -6.02 7.27
N VAL A 91 -8.36 -5.50 7.30
CA VAL A 91 -7.50 -5.41 6.11
C VAL A 91 -6.14 -6.02 6.37
N SER A 92 -5.55 -6.54 5.30
CA SER A 92 -4.13 -6.88 5.23
C SER A 92 -3.38 -5.79 4.47
N VAL A 93 -2.16 -5.46 4.92
CA VAL A 93 -1.36 -4.37 4.35
C VAL A 93 0.07 -4.82 4.08
N GLY A 94 0.53 -4.60 2.86
CA GLY A 94 1.93 -4.76 2.44
C GLY A 94 2.62 -3.40 2.31
N VAL A 95 3.78 -3.25 2.95
CA VAL A 95 4.53 -2.00 3.01
C VAL A 95 5.87 -2.17 2.30
N ALA A 96 6.19 -1.25 1.38
CA ALA A 96 7.50 -1.13 0.77
C ALA A 96 7.93 0.34 0.81
N SER A 97 9.23 0.57 0.96
CA SER A 97 9.86 1.88 0.88
C SER A 97 11.07 1.76 -0.03
N VAL A 98 11.27 2.74 -0.90
CA VAL A 98 12.40 2.80 -1.83
C VAL A 98 13.05 4.16 -1.72
N GLN A 99 14.39 4.17 -1.67
CA GLN A 99 15.16 5.38 -1.88
C GLN A 99 15.62 5.39 -3.35
N PRO A 100 15.17 6.34 -4.18
CA PRO A 100 15.65 6.46 -5.54
C PRO A 100 17.14 6.77 -5.54
N ILE A 101 17.94 5.95 -6.21
CA ILE A 101 19.35 6.28 -6.48
C ILE A 101 19.38 7.07 -7.78
N PHE A 102 19.68 8.36 -7.68
CA PHE A 102 20.01 9.17 -8.85
C PHE A 102 21.52 9.05 -9.09
N VAL A 103 21.91 8.37 -10.16
CA VAL A 103 23.31 8.33 -10.57
C VAL A 103 23.56 9.63 -11.34
N GLU A 104 24.23 10.59 -10.71
CA GLU A 104 24.77 11.73 -11.46
C GLU A 104 25.87 11.23 -12.39
N ALA A 105 25.77 11.57 -13.67
CA ALA A 105 26.84 11.29 -14.62
C ALA A 105 28.11 12.00 -14.12
N VAL A 106 29.15 11.23 -13.80
CA VAL A 106 30.44 11.76 -13.39
C VAL A 106 30.96 12.69 -14.48
N ALA A 107 31.11 13.98 -14.16
CA ALA A 107 31.73 14.96 -15.02
C ALA A 107 33.20 14.58 -15.24
N GLY A 108 33.49 13.94 -16.37
CA GLY A 108 34.84 13.48 -16.71
C GLY A 108 34.96 12.54 -17.90
N ILE A 109 33.86 11.98 -18.43
CA ILE A 109 33.89 11.22 -19.68
C ILE A 109 33.53 12.17 -20.84
N PRO A 110 34.37 12.32 -21.88
CA PRO A 110 34.08 13.20 -23.02
C PRO A 110 32.81 12.74 -23.73
N ALA A 111 31.86 13.66 -23.86
CA ALA A 111 30.61 13.45 -24.56
C ALA A 111 30.84 13.46 -26.09
N GLU A 112 30.86 12.30 -26.71
CA GLU A 112 30.37 12.16 -28.09
C GLU A 112 28.96 11.59 -28.07
N THR A 113 28.00 12.42 -27.69
CA THR A 113 26.64 12.49 -28.26
C THR A 113 25.86 13.59 -27.55
N LYS A 114 25.28 14.48 -28.35
CA LYS A 114 24.60 15.70 -27.92
C LYS A 114 23.27 15.39 -27.22
N GLN A 115 23.25 15.31 -25.89
CA GLN A 115 22.07 15.71 -25.13
C GLN A 115 22.52 16.27 -23.77
N PRO A 116 22.11 17.51 -23.39
CA PRO A 116 22.38 18.02 -22.05
C PRO A 116 21.63 17.17 -21.01
N PRO A 117 22.12 17.07 -19.75
CA PRO A 117 21.41 16.40 -18.68
C PRO A 117 20.18 17.23 -18.29
N THR A 118 19.06 16.99 -18.99
CA THR A 118 17.76 17.48 -18.57
C THR A 118 17.24 16.57 -17.47
N THR A 119 17.05 17.14 -16.27
CA THR A 119 16.07 16.72 -15.24
C THR A 119 15.66 15.25 -15.28
N GLY A 120 16.20 14.45 -14.36
CA GLY A 120 15.87 13.05 -14.07
C GLY A 120 14.81 12.41 -14.97
N SER A 121 15.25 11.75 -16.04
CA SER A 121 14.35 11.15 -17.03
C SER A 121 13.40 10.15 -16.35
N LEU A 122 12.09 10.39 -16.50
CA LEU A 122 11.00 9.51 -16.04
C LEU A 122 11.14 8.05 -16.51
N SER A 123 11.89 7.80 -17.59
CA SER A 123 12.20 6.44 -18.06
C SER A 123 13.01 5.61 -17.05
N SER A 124 13.86 6.26 -16.24
CA SER A 124 14.68 5.61 -15.21
C SER A 124 13.90 5.27 -13.93
N LEU A 125 12.74 5.91 -13.72
CA LEU A 125 11.89 5.72 -12.54
C LEU A 125 10.92 4.54 -12.71
N ALA A 126 10.49 4.23 -13.94
CA ALA A 126 9.53 3.15 -14.18
C ALA A 126 9.97 1.78 -13.61
N PRO A 127 11.23 1.32 -13.77
CA PRO A 127 11.69 0.08 -13.14
C PRO A 127 11.74 0.13 -11.61
N SER A 128 11.91 1.32 -11.03
CA SER A 128 11.99 1.51 -9.57
C SER A 128 10.60 1.56 -8.94
N ILE A 129 9.64 2.20 -9.62
CA ILE A 129 8.24 2.21 -9.22
C ILE A 129 7.64 0.80 -9.32
N GLN A 130 7.88 0.09 -10.43
CA GLN A 130 7.38 -1.28 -10.59
C GLN A 130 7.94 -2.21 -9.51
N ARG A 131 9.23 -2.09 -9.18
CA ARG A 131 9.83 -2.85 -8.08
C ARG A 131 9.15 -2.54 -6.74
N MET A 132 8.93 -1.27 -6.43
CA MET A 132 8.24 -0.88 -5.19
C MET A 132 6.81 -1.43 -5.10
N ILE A 133 6.06 -1.44 -6.21
CA ILE A 133 4.72 -2.05 -6.26
C ILE A 133 4.82 -3.55 -5.99
N ASN A 134 5.68 -4.27 -6.73
CA ASN A 134 5.87 -5.71 -6.54
C ASN A 134 6.30 -6.08 -5.11
N GLN A 135 7.15 -5.26 -4.49
CA GLN A 135 7.57 -5.43 -3.10
C GLN A 135 6.41 -5.25 -2.11
N ALA A 136 5.55 -4.26 -2.34
CA ALA A 136 4.36 -4.06 -1.52
C ALA A 136 3.36 -5.21 -1.70
N ASP A 137 3.18 -5.72 -2.91
CA ASP A 137 2.31 -6.86 -3.20
C ASP A 137 2.82 -8.15 -2.54
N GLU A 138 4.13 -8.40 -2.59
CA GLU A 138 4.73 -9.56 -1.91
C GLU A 138 4.52 -9.47 -0.40
N ALA A 139 4.75 -8.30 0.21
CA ALA A 139 4.48 -8.08 1.63
C ALA A 139 2.99 -8.25 1.98
N LEU A 140 2.08 -7.81 1.10
CA LEU A 140 0.64 -7.99 1.27
C LEU A 140 0.27 -9.47 1.22
N TYR A 141 0.85 -10.22 0.28
CA TYR A 141 0.67 -11.67 0.19
C TYR A 141 1.12 -12.36 1.48
N GLN A 142 2.29 -11.99 2.02
CA GLN A 142 2.76 -12.52 3.30
C GLN A 142 1.83 -12.16 4.46
N ALA A 143 1.28 -10.93 4.48
CA ALA A 143 0.34 -10.52 5.51
C ALA A 143 -0.92 -11.41 5.50
N LYS A 144 -1.42 -11.74 4.31
CA LYS A 144 -2.54 -12.67 4.12
C LYS A 144 -2.19 -14.10 4.59
N GLN A 145 -1.00 -14.60 4.24
CA GLN A 145 -0.54 -15.95 4.62
C GLN A 145 -0.29 -16.10 6.12
N GLN A 146 0.16 -15.04 6.80
CA GLN A 146 0.41 -15.06 8.24
C GLN A 146 -0.87 -14.89 9.08
N GLY A 147 -2.05 -14.97 8.48
CA GLY A 147 -3.33 -14.93 9.20
C GLY A 147 -4.09 -13.62 9.08
N ARG A 148 -3.75 -12.76 8.11
CA ARG A 148 -4.48 -11.52 7.77
C ARG A 148 -4.51 -10.49 8.90
N ASN A 149 -5.32 -9.44 8.75
CA ASN A 149 -5.55 -8.38 9.74
C ASN A 149 -4.25 -7.79 10.32
N ARG A 150 -3.27 -7.50 9.46
CA ARG A 150 -1.95 -7.02 9.86
C ARG A 150 -1.27 -6.23 8.75
N ALA A 151 -0.27 -5.44 9.15
CA ALA A 151 0.68 -4.84 8.25
C ALA A 151 2.00 -5.59 8.30
N LEU A 152 2.65 -5.81 7.16
CA LEU A 152 4.02 -6.33 7.09
C LEU A 152 4.87 -5.45 6.17
N PRO A 153 6.14 -5.19 6.53
CA PRO A 153 7.09 -4.59 5.61
C PRO A 153 7.71 -5.66 4.71
N TYR A 154 8.04 -5.24 3.49
CA TYR A 154 8.88 -5.99 2.58
C TYR A 154 10.31 -6.08 3.14
N GLY A 155 10.91 -7.27 3.09
CA GLY A 155 12.32 -7.48 3.41
C GLY A 155 12.66 -7.75 4.88
N THR A 156 11.68 -7.90 5.78
CA THR A 156 11.96 -8.45 7.12
C THR A 156 12.16 -9.97 7.02
N VAL A 157 13.41 -10.38 6.81
CA VAL A 157 13.90 -11.67 7.28
C VAL A 157 14.13 -11.52 8.79
N ASN A 158 13.55 -12.43 9.58
CA ASN A 158 13.59 -12.46 11.04
C ASN A 158 14.92 -11.94 11.63
N ALA A 159 14.83 -10.98 12.56
CA ALA A 159 15.89 -10.69 13.52
C ALA A 159 15.95 -11.78 14.59
#